data_AF-A0A256ZZ29-F1
#
_entry.id   AF-A0A256ZZ29-F1
#
_cell.length_a   1.000
_cell.length_b   1.000
_cell.length_c   1.000
_cell.angle_alpha   90.00
_cell.angle_beta   90.00
_cell.angle_gamma   90.00
#
_symmetry.space_group_name_H-M   'P 1'
#
loop_
_entity.id
_entity.type
_entity.pdbx_description
1 polymer ?
#
loop_
_entity_poly.entity_id
_entity_poly.type
_entity_poly.pdbx_seq_one_letter_code
_entity_poly.pdbx_strand_id
1 'polypeptide(L)'
;MVRWLLHAMRELARIYNFNCVPELTELIVRVENGCKKELLNLIQLRGIGRVRARALFNAGFKTISDLRRADVERIARVKTIGKRLAESIKKQVESKRGREHLG
;
A
#
# COMPACT_ATOMS: atom_id res chain seq x y z
N MET A 1 -5.96 -8.32 -18.64
CA MET A 1 -5.88 -9.76 -18.95
C MET A 1 -5.19 -10.56 -17.85
N VAL A 2 -3.94 -10.24 -17.46
CA VAL A 2 -3.17 -10.98 -16.41
C VAL A 2 -3.86 -11.06 -15.04
N ARG A 3 -4.59 -10.01 -14.65
CA ARG A 3 -5.34 -9.94 -13.38
C ARG A 3 -6.31 -11.12 -13.19
N TRP A 4 -7.02 -11.50 -14.25
CA TRP A 4 -7.99 -12.60 -14.22
C TRP A 4 -7.30 -13.94 -13.98
N LEU A 5 -6.18 -14.21 -14.67
CA LEU A 5 -5.42 -15.44 -14.48
C LEU A 5 -4.89 -15.58 -13.05
N LEU A 6 -4.38 -14.49 -12.47
CA LEU A 6 -3.91 -14.50 -11.08
C LEU A 6 -5.06 -14.68 -10.08
N HIS A 7 -6.23 -14.10 -10.34
CA HIS A 7 -7.42 -14.38 -9.55
C HIS A 7 -7.83 -15.85 -9.63
N ALA A 8 -7.90 -16.43 -10.83
CA ALA A 8 -8.23 -17.85 -11.01
C ALA A 8 -7.22 -18.75 -10.29
N MET A 9 -5.92 -18.45 -10.40
CA MET A 9 -4.86 -19.18 -9.70
C MET A 9 -5.00 -19.12 -8.18
N ARG A 10 -5.42 -17.96 -7.63
CA ARG A 10 -5.69 -17.82 -6.20
C ARG A 10 -6.90 -18.65 -5.76
N GLU A 11 -7.95 -18.71 -6.56
CA GLU A 11 -9.12 -19.56 -6.25
C GLU A 11 -8.75 -21.05 -6.30
N LEU A 12 -7.92 -21.47 -7.25
CA LEU A 12 -7.36 -22.82 -7.27
C LEU A 12 -6.47 -23.10 -6.04
N ALA A 13 -5.61 -22.15 -5.66
CA ALA A 13 -4.76 -22.29 -4.47
C ALA A 13 -5.58 -22.48 -3.18
N ARG A 14 -6.75 -21.85 -3.06
CA ARG A 14 -7.63 -22.07 -1.89
C ARG A 14 -8.08 -23.53 -1.74
N ILE A 15 -8.16 -24.28 -2.83
CA ILE A 15 -8.58 -25.68 -2.85
C ILE A 15 -7.36 -26.61 -2.69
N TYR A 16 -6.27 -26.33 -3.42
CA TYR A 16 -5.16 -27.27 -3.54
C TYR A 16 -3.92 -26.93 -2.71
N ASN A 17 -3.68 -25.65 -2.38
CA ASN A 17 -2.53 -25.22 -1.60
C ASN A 17 -2.73 -23.83 -0.96
N PHE A 18 -3.36 -23.83 0.22
CA PHE A 18 -3.74 -22.60 0.91
C PHE A 18 -2.53 -21.72 1.29
N ASN A 19 -1.36 -22.33 1.47
CA ASN A 19 -0.13 -21.63 1.86
C ASN A 19 0.33 -20.60 0.81
N CYS A 20 -0.04 -20.78 -0.46
CA CYS A 20 0.31 -19.87 -1.55
C CYS A 20 -0.63 -18.66 -1.67
N VAL A 21 -1.79 -18.69 -1.01
CA VAL A 21 -2.84 -17.66 -1.13
C VAL A 21 -2.35 -16.26 -0.73
N PRO A 22 -1.56 -16.07 0.34
CA PRO A 22 -1.02 -14.76 0.70
C PRO A 22 -0.09 -14.19 -0.38
N GLU A 23 0.80 -15.03 -0.92
CA GLU A 23 1.75 -14.62 -1.97
C GLU A 23 1.05 -14.27 -3.28
N LEU A 24 0.03 -15.05 -3.67
CA LEU A 24 -0.81 -14.76 -4.84
C LEU A 24 -1.62 -13.47 -4.66
N THR A 25 -2.15 -13.23 -3.46
CA THR A 25 -2.89 -11.99 -3.16
C THR A 25 -1.97 -10.79 -3.25
N GLU A 26 -0.74 -10.89 -2.73
CA GLU A 26 0.29 -9.87 -2.86
C GLU A 26 0.62 -9.61 -4.35
N LEU A 27 0.80 -10.67 -5.12
CA LEU A 27 1.16 -10.60 -6.53
C LEU A 27 0.09 -9.91 -7.38
N ILE A 28 -1.19 -10.20 -7.13
CA ILE A 28 -2.33 -9.52 -7.78
C ILE A 28 -2.20 -8.00 -7.61
N VAL A 29 -2.01 -7.53 -6.37
CA VAL A 29 -1.90 -6.09 -6.08
C VAL A 29 -0.68 -5.48 -6.77
N ARG A 30 0.45 -6.19 -6.80
CA ARG A 30 1.68 -5.72 -7.47
C ARG A 30 1.50 -5.58 -8.97
N VAL A 31 0.82 -6.53 -9.61
CA VAL A 31 0.55 -6.51 -11.06
C VAL A 31 -0.46 -5.44 -11.41
N GLU A 32 -1.53 -5.28 -10.63
CA GLU A 32 -2.53 -4.22 -10.84
C GLU A 32 -1.91 -2.82 -10.76
N ASN A 33 -0.98 -2.61 -9.83
CA ASN A 33 -0.37 -1.30 -9.61
C ASN A 33 0.99 -1.12 -10.32
N GLY A 34 1.47 -2.16 -11.00
CA GLY A 34 2.78 -2.18 -11.67
C GLY A 34 3.92 -1.78 -10.73
N CYS A 35 3.95 -2.33 -9.51
CA CYS A 35 4.86 -1.91 -8.46
C CYS A 35 5.66 -3.07 -7.84
N LYS A 36 6.83 -2.74 -7.28
CA LYS A 36 7.62 -3.68 -6.48
C LYS A 36 6.94 -3.90 -5.11
N LYS A 37 7.26 -5.04 -4.47
CA LYS A 37 6.73 -5.43 -3.15
C LYS A 37 6.92 -4.33 -2.09
N GLU A 38 8.04 -3.62 -2.15
CA GLU A 38 8.39 -2.53 -1.24
C GLU A 38 7.38 -1.37 -1.19
N LEU A 39 6.55 -1.19 -2.23
CA LEU A 39 5.59 -0.10 -2.32
C LEU A 39 4.17 -0.48 -1.85
N LEU A 40 3.93 -1.75 -1.54
CA LEU A 40 2.59 -2.25 -1.23
C LEU A 40 1.97 -1.57 -0.01
N ASN A 41 2.77 -1.30 1.02
CA ASN A 41 2.29 -0.62 2.23
C ASN A 41 1.82 0.81 1.95
N LEU A 42 2.37 1.46 0.92
CA LEU A 42 2.09 2.86 0.59
C LEU A 42 0.94 2.99 -0.41
N ILE A 43 0.86 2.07 -1.38
CA ILE A 43 -0.17 2.06 -2.43
C ILE A 43 -1.57 1.78 -1.88
N GLN A 44 -1.68 1.14 -0.72
CA GLN A 44 -2.97 0.95 -0.04
C GLN A 44 -3.61 2.27 0.45
N LEU A 45 -2.89 3.39 0.46
CA LEU A 45 -3.41 4.69 0.85
C LEU A 45 -4.18 5.32 -0.31
N ARG A 46 -5.38 5.82 -0.02
CA ARG A 46 -6.21 6.48 -1.04
C ARG A 46 -5.50 7.72 -1.57
N GLY A 47 -5.48 7.86 -2.89
CA GLY A 47 -4.79 8.96 -3.57
C GLY A 47 -3.29 8.73 -3.78
N ILE A 48 -2.75 7.56 -3.40
CA ILE A 48 -1.37 7.17 -3.63
C ILE A 48 -1.29 6.07 -4.69
N GLY A 49 -0.99 6.46 -5.92
CA GLY A 49 -0.57 5.52 -6.98
C GLY A 49 0.94 5.28 -6.99
N ARG A 50 1.42 4.53 -7.99
CA ARG A 50 2.83 4.15 -8.17
C ARG A 50 3.83 5.30 -8.04
N VAL A 51 3.55 6.45 -8.67
CA VAL A 51 4.47 7.60 -8.69
C VAL A 51 4.64 8.20 -7.30
N ARG A 52 3.53 8.47 -6.60
CA ARG A 52 3.53 9.04 -5.25
C ARG A 52 4.08 8.06 -4.22
N ALA A 53 3.76 6.77 -4.34
CA ALA A 53 4.32 5.73 -3.49
C ALA A 53 5.85 5.66 -3.64
N ARG A 54 6.36 5.73 -4.88
CA ARG A 54 7.80 5.77 -5.14
C ARG A 54 8.45 7.03 -4.55
N ALA A 55 7.81 8.19 -4.68
CA ALA A 55 8.32 9.44 -4.11
C ALA A 55 8.41 9.38 -2.58
N LEU A 56 7.39 8.83 -1.90
CA LEU A 56 7.40 8.60 -0.45
C LEU A 56 8.51 7.64 -0.03
N PHE A 57 8.63 6.52 -0.75
CA PHE A 57 9.64 5.51 -0.46
C PHE A 57 11.05 6.08 -0.58
N ASN A 58 11.31 6.86 -1.65
CA ASN A 58 12.59 7.52 -1.88
C ASN A 58 12.86 8.62 -0.84
N ALA A 59 11.82 9.25 -0.29
CA ALA A 59 11.93 10.21 0.81
C ALA A 59 12.14 9.54 2.19
N GLY A 60 12.22 8.22 2.25
CA GLY A 60 12.49 7.44 3.46
C GLY A 60 11.24 6.93 4.19
N PHE A 61 10.04 7.19 3.66
CA PHE A 61 8.80 6.66 4.23
C PHE A 61 8.48 5.30 3.61
N LYS A 62 8.91 4.22 4.27
CA LYS A 62 8.76 2.85 3.74
C LYS A 62 7.54 2.14 4.31
N THR A 63 7.13 2.52 5.50
CA THR A 63 6.05 1.87 6.24
C THR A 63 4.95 2.85 6.65
N ILE A 64 3.78 2.30 6.99
CA ILE A 64 2.68 3.06 7.59
C ILE A 64 3.13 3.69 8.92
N SER A 65 3.99 3.01 9.68
CA SER A 65 4.57 3.52 10.91
C SER A 65 5.46 4.74 10.70
N ASP A 66 6.25 4.77 9.62
CA ASP A 66 7.08 5.94 9.28
C ASP A 66 6.21 7.16 8.98
N LEU A 67 5.13 6.98 8.21
CA LEU A 67 4.16 8.03 7.93
C LEU A 67 3.41 8.48 9.20
N ARG A 68 3.19 7.57 10.13
CA ARG A 68 2.55 7.89 11.41
C ARG A 68 3.45 8.73 12.30
N ARG A 69 4.75 8.45 12.34
CA ARG A 69 5.72 9.20 13.16
C ARG A 69 6.10 10.55 12.53
N ALA A 70 5.99 10.67 11.22
CA ALA A 70 6.34 11.89 10.51
C ALA A 70 5.29 12.99 10.67
N ASP A 71 5.75 14.24 10.77
CA ASP A 71 4.87 15.41 10.72
C ASP A 71 4.28 15.62 9.32
N VAL A 72 3.10 16.22 9.28
CA VAL A 72 2.38 16.56 8.04
C VAL A 72 3.27 17.40 7.12
N GLU A 73 4.00 18.38 7.66
CA GLU A 73 4.91 19.23 6.89
C GLU A 73 6.08 18.43 6.28
N ARG A 74 6.57 17.39 6.96
CA ARG A 74 7.62 16.51 6.42
C ARG A 74 7.09 15.68 5.25
N ILE A 75 5.85 15.21 5.34
CA ILE A 75 5.18 14.45 4.26
C ILE A 75 4.86 15.38 3.08
N ALA A 76 4.43 16.63 3.34
CA ALA A 76 4.14 17.64 2.32
C ALA A 76 5.37 18.16 1.57
N ARG A 77 6.58 17.97 2.13
CA ARG A 77 7.85 18.27 1.42
C ARG A 77 8.21 17.24 0.34
N VAL A 78 7.52 16.09 0.31
CA VAL A 78 7.80 15.06 -0.70
C VAL A 78 7.32 15.51 -2.06
N LYS A 79 8.21 15.43 -3.06
CA LYS A 79 7.89 15.75 -4.46
C LYS A 79 6.61 15.02 -4.87
N THR A 80 5.63 15.73 -5.43
CA THR A 80 4.28 15.26 -5.83
C THR A 80 3.22 15.12 -4.73
N ILE A 81 3.56 15.42 -3.47
CA ILE A 81 2.61 15.41 -2.35
C ILE A 81 2.47 16.83 -1.81
N GLY A 82 1.29 17.44 -2.01
CA GLY A 82 0.96 18.73 -1.42
C GLY A 82 0.38 18.60 0.00
N LYS A 83 0.21 19.74 0.68
CA LYS A 83 -0.29 19.82 2.06
C LYS A 83 -1.62 19.07 2.29
N ARG A 84 -2.62 19.29 1.43
CA ARG A 84 -3.93 18.60 1.52
C ARG A 84 -3.82 17.08 1.44
N LEU A 85 -2.90 16.57 0.61
CA LEU A 85 -2.70 15.13 0.49
C LEU A 85 -1.94 14.58 1.70
N ALA A 86 -0.95 15.31 2.21
CA ALA A 86 -0.24 14.93 3.42
C ALA A 86 -1.18 14.82 4.63
N GLU A 87 -2.10 15.78 4.81
CA GLU A 87 -3.15 15.74 5.84
C GLU A 87 -4.06 14.52 5.67
N SER A 88 -4.50 14.24 4.44
CA SER A 88 -5.32 13.06 4.13
C SER A 88 -4.59 11.76 4.43
N ILE A 89 -3.30 11.66 4.10
CA ILE A 89 -2.46 10.50 4.39
C ILE A 89 -2.37 10.28 5.90
N LYS A 90 -2.05 11.34 6.65
CA LYS A 90 -1.92 11.28 8.11
C LYS A 90 -3.21 10.79 8.76
N LYS A 91 -4.36 11.36 8.37
CA LYS A 91 -5.69 10.94 8.84
C LYS A 91 -6.01 9.47 8.52
N GLN A 92 -5.65 8.99 7.33
CA GLN A 92 -5.85 7.59 6.96
C GLN A 92 -5.00 6.62 7.80
N VAL A 93 -3.75 6.99 8.08
CA VAL A 93 -2.79 6.19 8.86
C VAL A 93 -3.17 6.13 10.34
N GLU A 94 -3.78 7.19 10.87
CA GLU A 94 -4.33 7.24 12.23
C GLU A 94 -5.63 6.43 12.34
N SER A 95 -6.53 6.54 11.36
CA SER A 95 -7.80 5.79 11.36
C SER A 95 -7.62 4.26 11.23
N LYS A 96 -6.58 3.78 10.54
CA LYS A 96 -6.31 2.32 10.46
C LYS A 96 -5.98 1.68 11.82
N ARG A 97 -5.45 2.43 12.80
CA ARG A 97 -5.09 1.94 14.14
C ARG A 97 -6.29 1.41 14.94
N GLY A 98 -7.49 1.93 14.69
CA GLY A 98 -8.71 1.48 15.38
C GLY A 98 -9.20 0.10 14.93
N ARG A 99 -8.77 -0.41 13.77
CA ARG A 99 -9.24 -1.69 13.22
C ARG A 99 -8.33 -2.89 13.53
N GLU A 100 -7.07 -2.66 13.87
CA GLU A 100 -6.12 -3.72 14.23
C GLU A 100 -6.31 -4.24 15.67
N HIS A 101 -7.16 -3.60 16.48
CA HIS A 101 -7.42 -3.98 17.88
C HIS A 101 -8.78 -4.68 18.10
N LEU A 102 -9.54 -4.93 17.02
CA LEU A 102 -10.90 -5.51 17.04
C LEU A 102 -11.02 -6.84 16.28
N GLY A 103 -9.90 -7.53 16.03
CA GLY A 103 -9.85 -8.79 15.29
C GLY A 103 -9.06 -9.86 16.01
#